data_AF-M0JGC9-F1
#
_entry.id   AF-M0JGC9-F1
#
_cell.length_a   1.000
_cell.length_b   1.000
_cell.length_c   1.000
_cell.angle_alpha   90.00
_cell.angle_beta   90.00
_cell.angle_gamma   90.00
#
_symmetry.space_group_name_H-M   'P 1'
#
loop_
_entity.id
_entity.type
_entity.pdbx_description
1 polymer ?
#
loop_
_entity_poly.entity_id
_entity_poly.type
_entity_poly.pdbx_seq_one_letter_code
_entity_poly.pdbx_strand_id
1 'polypeptide(L)'
;MTSRVYRLHSTLELPLEDAYDFFEDPDLPPEIADIDITRRNNTLIVSAVAKDDSMSKYTPTAQLKASVTENRVYEEDPDEMGPPGAASTGSSGGGPQWGALEEEEEEIESELVEYACFKGDRETVLQNTALQYAMFEVLCDIAKVAEKGTLTAIAAVDEELEAVRIVDGEERPAAINVAEEPRDGEEEEGVNWRDNEFIS
;
A
#
# COMPACT_ATOMS: atom_id res chain seq x y z
N MET A 1 10.14 -22.88 11.04
CA MET A 1 9.91 -21.43 11.02
C MET A 1 8.42 -21.24 10.85
N THR A 2 7.73 -20.74 11.87
CA THR A 2 6.29 -20.47 11.81
C THR A 2 6.10 -18.98 11.68
N SER A 3 6.26 -18.46 10.48
CA SER A 3 6.07 -17.04 10.18
C SER A 3 4.64 -16.79 9.70
N ARG A 4 3.98 -15.75 10.24
CA ARG A 4 2.57 -15.44 9.93
C ARG A 4 2.34 -13.94 9.92
N VAL A 5 1.45 -13.49 9.03
CA VAL A 5 1.00 -12.10 8.98
C VAL A 5 -0.39 -12.02 9.61
N TYR A 6 -0.52 -11.34 10.74
CA TYR A 6 -1.78 -11.20 11.46
C TYR A 6 -2.63 -10.07 10.89
N ARG A 7 -2.00 -8.91 10.70
CA ARG A 7 -2.64 -7.70 10.19
C ARG A 7 -1.77 -7.11 9.10
N LEU A 8 -2.40 -6.65 8.03
CA LEU A 8 -1.76 -5.94 6.95
C LEU A 8 -2.78 -4.95 6.41
N HIS A 9 -2.35 -3.72 6.23
CA HIS A 9 -3.08 -2.67 5.55
C HIS A 9 -2.10 -1.90 4.68
N SER A 10 -2.42 -1.80 3.40
CA SER A 10 -1.56 -1.21 2.38
C SER A 10 -2.33 -0.18 1.58
N THR A 11 -1.69 0.94 1.28
CA THR A 11 -2.17 2.00 0.38
C THR A 11 -1.12 2.41 -0.65
N LEU A 12 -0.20 1.50 -0.99
CA LEU A 12 0.95 1.78 -1.85
C LEU A 12 0.51 2.08 -3.29
N GLU A 13 1.16 3.07 -3.88
CA GLU A 13 1.02 3.50 -5.27
C GLU A 13 2.41 3.63 -5.87
N LEU A 14 2.61 2.99 -7.02
CA LEU A 14 3.85 3.05 -7.77
C LEU A 14 3.54 3.02 -9.26
N PRO A 15 4.34 3.70 -10.11
CA PRO A 15 4.26 3.56 -11.54
C PRO A 15 4.32 2.08 -11.95
N LEU A 16 3.55 1.71 -12.97
CA LEU A 16 3.52 0.33 -13.45
C LEU A 16 4.87 -0.08 -14.04
N GLU A 17 5.58 0.87 -14.65
CA GLU A 17 6.97 0.70 -15.13
C GLU A 17 7.90 0.30 -13.98
N ASP A 18 7.95 1.10 -12.92
CA ASP A 18 8.75 0.80 -11.71
C ASP A 18 8.38 -0.55 -11.10
N ALA A 19 7.10 -0.93 -11.14
CA ALA A 19 6.66 -2.24 -10.67
C ALA A 19 7.27 -3.37 -11.53
N TYR A 20 7.27 -3.23 -12.86
CA TYR A 20 7.89 -4.21 -13.74
C TYR A 20 9.41 -4.27 -13.56
N ASP A 21 10.06 -3.11 -13.49
CA ASP A 21 11.51 -2.99 -13.28
C ASP A 21 11.95 -3.64 -11.96
N PHE A 22 11.18 -3.44 -10.89
CA PHE A 22 11.43 -4.08 -9.59
C PHE A 22 11.44 -5.62 -9.69
N PHE A 23 10.59 -6.20 -10.54
CA PHE A 23 10.51 -7.65 -10.69
C PHE A 23 11.42 -8.22 -11.79
N GLU A 24 12.23 -7.43 -12.47
CA GLU A 24 13.23 -7.94 -13.41
C GLU A 24 14.41 -8.62 -12.69
N ASP A 25 14.85 -8.07 -11.55
CA ASP A 25 15.88 -8.65 -10.69
C ASP A 25 15.54 -8.44 -9.20
N PRO A 26 14.46 -9.07 -8.70
CA PRO A 26 14.00 -8.89 -7.33
C PRO A 26 14.92 -9.62 -6.36
N ASP A 27 15.22 -8.99 -5.21
CA ASP A 27 15.89 -9.65 -4.09
C ASP A 27 14.88 -10.55 -3.37
N LEU A 28 14.72 -11.77 -3.89
CA LEU A 28 13.69 -12.70 -3.43
C LEU A 28 14.11 -13.43 -2.16
N PRO A 29 13.18 -13.63 -1.20
CA PRO A 29 13.43 -14.46 -0.04
C PRO A 29 13.71 -15.91 -0.46
N PRO A 30 14.50 -16.67 0.33
CA PRO A 30 15.05 -17.97 -0.08
C PRO A 30 14.00 -19.05 -0.36
N GLU A 31 12.76 -18.84 0.09
CA GLU A 31 11.62 -19.74 -0.11
C GLU A 31 10.98 -19.61 -1.50
N ILE A 32 11.17 -18.46 -2.17
CA ILE A 32 10.65 -18.15 -3.50
C ILE A 32 11.75 -18.40 -4.53
N ALA A 33 11.44 -19.14 -5.59
CA ALA A 33 12.34 -19.33 -6.72
C ALA A 33 12.19 -18.25 -7.78
N ASP A 34 10.95 -17.82 -8.01
CA ASP A 34 10.61 -16.87 -9.07
C ASP A 34 9.26 -16.21 -8.78
N ILE A 35 8.92 -15.15 -9.52
CA ILE A 35 7.64 -14.45 -9.43
C ILE A 35 6.95 -14.42 -10.79
N ASP A 36 5.72 -14.91 -10.84
CA ASP A 36 4.86 -14.84 -12.01
C ASP A 36 3.96 -13.61 -11.96
N ILE A 37 4.13 -12.69 -12.91
CA ILE A 37 3.29 -11.49 -13.04
C ILE A 37 2.26 -11.70 -14.14
N THR A 38 0.99 -11.54 -13.81
CA THR A 38 -0.11 -11.58 -14.76
C THR A 38 -0.97 -10.34 -14.64
N ARG A 39 -1.12 -9.61 -15.75
CA ARG A 39 -2.10 -8.53 -15.87
C ARG A 39 -3.44 -9.09 -16.38
N ARG A 40 -4.52 -8.88 -15.63
CA ARG A 40 -5.90 -9.18 -16.06
C ARG A 40 -6.74 -7.91 -15.97
N ASN A 41 -7.14 -7.38 -17.12
CA ASN A 41 -7.83 -6.10 -17.23
C ASN A 41 -7.06 -5.01 -16.47
N ASN A 42 -7.66 -4.52 -15.39
CA ASN A 42 -7.16 -3.45 -14.55
C ASN A 42 -6.61 -3.97 -13.21
N THR A 43 -6.13 -5.22 -13.19
CA THR A 43 -5.59 -5.86 -11.99
C THR A 43 -4.28 -6.54 -12.33
N LEU A 44 -3.25 -6.22 -11.55
CA LEU A 44 -1.96 -6.89 -11.55
C LEU A 44 -2.00 -7.99 -10.49
N ILE A 45 -1.70 -9.22 -10.90
CA ILE A 45 -1.61 -10.38 -10.01
C ILE A 45 -0.16 -10.85 -10.04
N VAL A 46 0.48 -10.83 -8.88
CA VAL A 46 1.87 -11.25 -8.69
C VAL A 46 1.85 -12.53 -7.87
N SER A 47 2.27 -13.65 -8.45
CA SER A 47 2.18 -14.97 -7.82
C SER A 47 3.57 -15.48 -7.47
N ALA A 48 3.75 -16.01 -6.27
CA ALA A 48 5.02 -16.65 -5.89
C ALA A 48 5.16 -18.02 -6.56
N VAL A 49 6.35 -18.29 -7.10
CA VAL A 49 6.79 -19.63 -7.50
C VAL A 49 7.63 -20.21 -6.36
N ALA A 50 7.14 -21.29 -5.75
CA ALA A 50 7.87 -21.95 -4.67
C ALA A 50 9.16 -22.58 -5.18
N LYS A 51 10.26 -22.42 -4.42
CA LYS A 51 11.52 -23.10 -4.71
C LYS A 51 11.50 -24.58 -4.36
N ASP A 52 10.65 -24.96 -3.41
CA ASP A 52 10.57 -26.30 -2.88
C ASP A 52 9.50 -27.13 -3.63
N ASP A 53 9.92 -28.23 -4.25
CA ASP A 53 9.05 -29.17 -4.98
C ASP A 53 8.10 -29.97 -4.07
N SER A 54 8.20 -29.86 -2.74
CA SER A 54 7.26 -30.51 -1.80
C SER A 54 5.88 -29.84 -1.77
N MET A 55 5.76 -28.62 -2.31
CA MET A 55 4.47 -27.96 -2.50
C MET A 55 3.70 -28.66 -3.62
N SER A 56 2.58 -29.28 -3.27
CA SER A 56 1.66 -29.91 -4.22
C SER A 56 1.20 -28.91 -5.28
N LYS A 57 1.01 -29.36 -6.53
CA LYS A 57 0.42 -28.58 -7.65
C LYS A 57 -0.95 -27.98 -7.34
N TYR A 58 -1.61 -28.47 -6.28
CA TYR A 58 -2.93 -28.03 -5.85
C TYR A 58 -2.89 -27.09 -4.64
N THR A 59 -1.71 -26.80 -4.10
CA THR A 59 -1.53 -25.81 -3.04
C THR A 59 -1.32 -24.45 -3.70
N PRO A 60 -2.30 -23.54 -3.63
CA PRO A 60 -2.12 -22.20 -4.18
C PRO A 60 -1.08 -21.43 -3.35
N THR A 61 -0.05 -20.91 -4.03
CA THR A 61 0.98 -20.05 -3.44
C THR A 61 0.44 -18.65 -3.17
N ALA A 62 1.13 -17.90 -2.31
CA ALA A 62 0.78 -16.53 -1.99
C ALA A 62 0.76 -15.65 -3.25
N GLN A 63 -0.22 -14.75 -3.31
CA GLN A 63 -0.41 -13.83 -4.42
C GLN A 63 -0.59 -12.40 -3.92
N LEU A 64 0.10 -11.46 -4.54
CA LEU A 64 -0.17 -10.04 -4.35
C LEU A 64 -1.12 -9.54 -5.44
N LYS A 65 -2.13 -8.77 -5.04
CA LYS A 65 -3.10 -8.18 -5.95
C LYS A 65 -3.02 -6.65 -5.89
N ALA A 66 -2.75 -6.05 -7.04
CA ALA A 66 -2.80 -4.61 -7.25
C ALA A 66 -3.89 -4.25 -8.25
N SER A 67 -4.56 -3.11 -8.05
CA SER A 67 -5.40 -2.50 -9.09
C SER A 67 -4.54 -1.55 -9.92
N VAL A 68 -4.62 -1.64 -11.24
CA VAL A 68 -3.96 -0.69 -12.14
C VAL A 68 -4.87 0.54 -12.27
N THR A 69 -4.34 1.75 -12.34
CA THR A 69 -5.13 2.96 -12.61
C THR A 69 -4.35 3.89 -13.53
N GLU A 70 -4.98 4.37 -14.58
CA GLU A 70 -4.39 5.38 -15.47
C GLU A 70 -4.54 6.76 -14.82
N ASN A 71 -3.42 7.44 -14.56
CA ASN A 71 -3.39 8.81 -14.08
C ASN A 71 -2.77 9.72 -15.13
N ARG A 72 -3.39 10.87 -15.42
CA ARG A 72 -2.83 11.89 -16.31
C ARG A 72 -1.91 12.76 -15.47
N VAL A 73 -0.61 12.60 -15.65
CA VAL A 73 0.38 13.46 -15.01
C VAL A 73 0.69 14.59 -15.99
N TYR A 74 0.53 15.82 -15.51
CA TYR A 74 0.90 17.02 -16.25
C TYR A 74 2.32 17.39 -15.78
N GLU A 75 3.24 17.67 -16.72
CA GLU A 75 4.63 18.01 -16.40
C GLU A 75 4.78 19.31 -15.58
N GLU A 76 3.74 20.16 -15.55
CA GLU A 76 3.70 21.39 -14.76
C GLU A 76 2.52 21.35 -13.78
N ASP A 77 2.79 21.66 -12.50
CA ASP A 77 1.78 21.67 -11.44
C ASP A 77 0.77 22.80 -11.75
N PRO A 78 -0.54 22.50 -11.93
CA PRO A 78 -1.53 23.54 -12.27
C PRO A 78 -1.69 24.60 -11.18
N ASP A 79 -1.16 24.36 -9.97
CA ASP A 79 -1.11 25.35 -8.88
C ASP A 79 0.11 26.30 -8.97
N GLU A 80 1.15 25.99 -9.75
CA GLU A 80 2.27 26.90 -10.06
C GLU A 80 1.93 27.88 -11.20
N MET A 81 0.98 27.52 -12.07
CA MET A 81 0.25 28.48 -12.90
C MET A 81 -0.70 29.29 -12.02
N GLY A 82 -0.17 30.32 -11.35
CA GLY A 82 -0.98 31.34 -10.71
C GLY A 82 -2.09 31.83 -11.67
N PRO A 83 -3.24 32.28 -11.14
CA PRO A 83 -4.42 32.60 -11.95
C PRO A 83 -4.04 33.52 -13.11
N PRO A 84 -4.54 33.28 -14.34
CA PRO A 84 -4.19 34.08 -15.50
C PRO A 84 -4.58 35.53 -15.24
N GLY A 85 -3.57 36.38 -15.00
CA GLY A 85 -3.76 37.80 -14.72
C GLY A 85 -3.09 38.36 -13.46
N ALA A 86 -2.39 37.57 -12.64
CA ALA A 86 -1.58 38.11 -11.54
C ALA A 86 -0.22 38.65 -12.03
N ALA A 87 -0.24 39.52 -13.03
CA ALA A 87 0.92 40.31 -13.40
C ALA A 87 1.26 41.26 -12.23
N SER A 88 2.51 41.16 -11.80
CA SER A 88 3.22 42.10 -10.94
C SER A 88 2.73 43.54 -11.13
N THR A 89 2.40 44.18 -10.01
CA THR A 89 2.14 45.62 -9.89
C THR A 89 3.33 46.43 -10.41
N GLY A 90 3.24 46.88 -11.66
CA GLY A 90 4.35 47.57 -12.33
C GLY A 90 3.96 48.39 -13.55
N SER A 91 3.09 49.38 -13.36
CA SER A 91 3.00 50.65 -14.10
C SER A 91 2.80 50.70 -15.64
N SER A 92 1.94 51.65 -16.02
CA SER A 92 1.82 52.36 -17.32
C SER A 92 1.14 51.67 -18.53
N GLY A 93 -0.18 51.85 -18.60
CA GLY A 93 -0.84 52.61 -19.67
C GLY A 93 -1.07 51.95 -21.03
N GLY A 94 -2.35 51.75 -21.40
CA GLY A 94 -2.81 51.85 -22.79
C GLY A 94 -3.75 50.75 -23.31
N GLY A 95 -5.06 50.96 -23.19
CA GLY A 95 -6.09 50.55 -24.17
C GLY A 95 -6.51 49.06 -24.24
N PRO A 96 -7.80 48.76 -24.54
CA PRO A 96 -8.27 47.38 -24.68
C PRO A 96 -7.99 46.85 -26.10
N GLN A 97 -6.96 46.00 -26.23
CA GLN A 97 -6.71 45.22 -27.44
C GLN A 97 -7.44 43.87 -27.38
N TRP A 98 -8.72 43.86 -27.75
CA TRP A 98 -9.39 42.64 -28.15
C TRP A 98 -8.96 42.33 -29.60
N GLY A 99 -7.92 41.50 -29.79
CA GLY A 99 -7.56 41.07 -31.15
C GLY A 99 -6.14 40.63 -31.46
N ALA A 100 -5.34 40.17 -30.49
CA ALA A 100 -4.03 39.59 -30.81
C ALA A 100 -3.53 38.65 -29.71
N LEU A 101 -4.21 37.52 -29.52
CA LEU A 101 -3.67 36.33 -28.86
C LEU A 101 -4.46 35.11 -29.37
N GLU A 102 -4.26 34.76 -30.65
CA GLU A 102 -4.04 33.35 -30.98
C GLU A 102 -2.65 33.01 -30.43
N GLU A 103 -2.51 33.07 -29.09
CA GLU A 103 -1.40 32.41 -28.42
C GLU A 103 -1.79 30.95 -28.52
N GLU A 104 -1.06 30.22 -29.37
CA GLU A 104 -1.03 28.76 -29.38
C GLU A 104 -1.07 28.31 -27.92
N GLU A 105 -2.21 27.76 -27.49
CA GLU A 105 -2.29 26.99 -26.25
C GLU A 105 -1.28 25.86 -26.44
N GLU A 106 -0.04 26.05 -25.96
CA GLU A 106 0.96 24.99 -25.90
C GLU A 106 0.29 23.85 -25.14
N GLU A 107 -0.08 22.80 -25.88
CA GLU A 107 -0.69 21.61 -25.32
C GLU A 107 0.29 21.06 -24.28
N ILE A 108 0.01 21.33 -22.99
CA ILE A 108 0.80 20.82 -21.87
C ILE A 108 1.00 19.32 -22.12
N GLU A 109 2.25 18.87 -22.27
CA GLU A 109 2.59 17.49 -22.57
C GLU A 109 2.07 16.62 -21.41
N SER A 110 0.86 16.07 -21.57
CA SER A 110 0.24 15.23 -20.55
C SER A 110 0.58 13.77 -20.87
N GLU A 111 1.35 13.14 -20.00
CA GLU A 111 1.67 11.73 -20.13
C GLU A 111 0.64 10.90 -19.33
N LEU A 112 0.09 9.88 -19.99
CA LEU A 112 -0.79 8.90 -19.35
C LEU A 112 0.11 7.85 -18.69
N VAL A 113 0.35 8.00 -17.38
CA VAL A 113 1.13 7.04 -16.61
C VAL A 113 0.19 6.06 -15.92
N GLU A 114 0.44 4.77 -16.12
CA GLU A 114 -0.28 3.71 -15.41
C GLU A 114 0.34 3.50 -14.03
N TYR A 115 -0.47 3.44 -12.99
CA TYR A 115 -0.03 3.17 -11.62
C TYR A 115 -0.55 1.82 -11.14
N ALA A 116 0.33 1.02 -10.52
CA ALA A 116 -0.04 -0.14 -9.74
C ALA A 116 -0.37 0.27 -8.29
N CYS A 117 -1.61 0.05 -7.86
CA CYS A 117 -2.08 0.38 -6.53
C CYS A 117 -2.30 -0.88 -5.69
N PHE A 118 -1.45 -1.13 -4.69
CA PHE A 118 -1.65 -2.19 -3.70
C PHE A 118 -2.47 -1.67 -2.53
N LYS A 119 -3.79 -1.54 -2.75
CA LYS A 119 -4.73 -0.98 -1.79
C LYS A 119 -5.61 -2.03 -1.13
N GLY A 120 -5.60 -2.08 0.19
CA GLY A 120 -6.53 -2.88 0.99
C GLY A 120 -5.87 -3.59 2.17
N ASP A 121 -6.65 -4.48 2.78
CA ASP A 121 -6.21 -5.28 3.92
C ASP A 121 -5.52 -6.58 3.47
N ARG A 122 -4.97 -7.33 4.43
CA ARG A 122 -4.31 -8.63 4.24
C ARG A 122 -5.02 -9.51 3.21
N GLU A 123 -6.33 -9.69 3.32
CA GLU A 123 -7.09 -10.61 2.45
C GLU A 123 -7.29 -10.12 1.02
N THR A 124 -7.18 -8.80 0.83
CA THR A 124 -7.35 -8.16 -0.48
C THR A 124 -6.01 -8.12 -1.21
N VAL A 125 -4.95 -7.73 -0.50
CA VAL A 125 -3.63 -7.51 -1.08
C VAL A 125 -2.81 -8.79 -1.08
N LEU A 126 -2.80 -9.58 0.00
CA LEU A 126 -1.97 -10.78 0.18
C LEU A 126 -2.86 -12.03 0.31
N GLN A 127 -3.13 -12.66 -0.82
CA GLN A 127 -3.99 -13.83 -0.93
C GLN A 127 -3.22 -15.13 -0.75
N ASN A 128 -3.93 -16.19 -0.36
CA ASN A 128 -3.39 -17.51 -0.02
C ASN A 128 -2.41 -17.50 1.16
N THR A 129 -2.08 -18.69 1.67
CA THR A 129 -1.31 -18.85 2.92
C THR A 129 0.04 -19.52 2.72
N ALA A 130 0.24 -20.29 1.66
CA ALA A 130 1.54 -20.88 1.36
C ALA A 130 2.51 -19.79 0.90
N LEU A 131 3.69 -19.70 1.51
CA LEU A 131 4.68 -18.62 1.27
C LEU A 131 4.15 -17.21 1.57
N GLN A 132 3.15 -17.09 2.45
CA GLN A 132 2.55 -15.80 2.79
C GLN A 132 3.57 -14.82 3.38
N TYR A 133 4.42 -15.27 4.28
CA TYR A 133 5.42 -14.39 4.90
C TYR A 133 6.48 -13.94 3.89
N ALA A 134 7.00 -14.87 3.07
CA ALA A 134 7.91 -14.52 1.99
C ALA A 134 7.30 -13.49 1.01
N MET A 135 6.03 -13.63 0.61
CA MET A 135 5.38 -12.62 -0.21
C MET A 135 5.07 -11.31 0.53
N PHE A 136 4.97 -11.35 1.85
CA PHE A 136 4.90 -10.14 2.65
C PHE A 136 6.23 -9.39 2.66
N GLU A 137 7.36 -10.08 2.73
CA GLU A 137 8.69 -9.46 2.59
C GLU A 137 8.83 -8.77 1.23
N VAL A 138 8.42 -9.44 0.14
CA VAL A 138 8.38 -8.84 -1.20
C VAL A 138 7.50 -7.59 -1.22
N LEU A 139 6.34 -7.59 -0.54
CA LEU A 139 5.50 -6.40 -0.42
C LEU A 139 6.17 -5.27 0.36
N CYS A 140 6.96 -5.59 1.39
CA CYS A 140 7.75 -4.60 2.13
C CYS A 140 8.81 -3.97 1.22
N ASP A 141 9.44 -4.74 0.33
CA ASP A 141 10.42 -4.21 -0.61
C ASP A 141 9.77 -3.33 -1.68
N ILE A 142 8.59 -3.73 -2.20
CA ILE A 142 7.77 -2.86 -3.04
C ILE A 142 7.43 -1.56 -2.31
N ALA A 143 7.11 -1.62 -1.02
CA ALA A 143 6.78 -0.43 -0.23
C ALA A 143 7.95 0.55 -0.07
N LYS A 144 9.19 0.07 -0.14
CA LYS A 144 10.41 0.92 -0.09
C LYS A 144 10.66 1.64 -1.41
N VAL A 145 10.22 1.06 -2.53
CA VAL A 145 10.37 1.64 -3.87
C VAL A 145 9.16 2.47 -4.27
N ALA A 146 8.00 2.25 -3.64
CA ALA A 146 6.79 2.99 -3.93
C ALA A 146 6.95 4.50 -3.68
N GLU A 147 6.58 5.30 -4.68
CA GLU A 147 6.64 6.77 -4.59
C GLU A 147 5.74 7.31 -3.48
N LYS A 148 4.56 6.70 -3.29
CA LYS A 148 3.53 7.17 -2.37
C LYS A 148 2.83 6.01 -1.68
N GLY A 149 2.41 6.25 -0.44
CA GLY A 149 1.49 5.40 0.28
C GLY A 149 2.05 4.86 1.59
N THR A 150 1.27 4.01 2.25
CA THR A 150 1.64 3.48 3.56
C THR A 150 1.39 1.99 3.59
N LEU A 151 2.39 1.25 4.05
CA LEU A 151 2.26 -0.15 4.44
C LEU A 151 2.34 -0.23 5.96
N THR A 152 1.33 -0.83 6.58
CA THR A 152 1.33 -1.17 8.00
C THR A 152 1.01 -2.65 8.16
N ALA A 153 1.83 -3.36 8.92
CA ALA A 153 1.62 -4.78 9.16
C ALA A 153 2.07 -5.20 10.55
N ILE A 154 1.48 -6.29 11.02
CA ILE A 154 1.88 -7.01 12.22
C ILE A 154 2.15 -8.45 11.78
N ALA A 155 3.39 -8.87 11.86
CA ALA A 155 3.83 -10.23 11.57
C ALA A 155 4.38 -10.89 12.84
N ALA A 156 4.37 -12.22 12.88
CA ALA A 156 5.21 -12.97 13.80
C ALA A 156 6.25 -13.76 13.02
N VAL A 157 7.48 -13.73 13.53
CA VAL A 157 8.62 -14.51 13.07
C VAL A 157 9.12 -15.27 14.27
N ASP A 158 9.16 -16.60 14.18
CA ASP A 158 9.61 -17.47 15.28
C ASP A 158 8.97 -17.13 16.65
N GLU A 159 7.66 -16.87 16.63
CA GLU A 159 6.81 -16.53 17.80
C GLU A 159 7.04 -15.12 18.38
N GLU A 160 7.91 -14.30 17.78
CA GLU A 160 8.13 -12.90 18.15
C GLU A 160 7.31 -11.97 17.24
N LEU A 161 6.58 -11.03 17.84
CA LEU A 161 5.73 -10.08 17.12
C LEU A 161 6.54 -8.87 16.63
N GLU A 162 6.44 -8.59 15.34
CA GLU A 162 7.08 -7.47 14.68
C GLU A 162 6.03 -6.54 14.06
N ALA A 163 6.19 -5.23 14.30
CA ALA A 163 5.40 -4.20 13.64
C ALA A 163 6.21 -3.57 12.52
N VAL A 164 5.67 -3.64 11.32
CA VAL A 164 6.24 -3.01 10.14
C VAL A 164 5.40 -1.80 9.78
N ARG A 165 6.05 -0.65 9.60
CA ARG A 165 5.44 0.56 9.08
C ARG A 165 6.38 1.21 8.07
N ILE A 166 5.93 1.31 6.83
CA ILE A 166 6.65 1.97 5.74
C ILE A 166 5.74 3.08 5.21
N VAL A 167 6.26 4.29 5.10
CA VAL A 167 5.52 5.47 4.66
C VAL A 167 6.34 6.16 3.58
N ASP A 168 5.79 6.27 2.38
CA ASP A 168 6.39 6.94 1.22
C ASP A 168 7.85 6.48 0.99
N GLY A 169 8.07 5.16 0.94
CA GLY A 169 9.40 4.54 0.77
C GLY A 169 10.24 4.41 2.04
N GLU A 170 9.88 5.10 3.14
CA GLU A 170 10.70 5.15 4.35
C GLU A 170 10.18 4.24 5.48
N GLU A 171 11.07 3.41 6.03
CA GLU A 171 10.78 2.66 7.25
C GLU A 171 10.61 3.60 8.46
N ARG A 172 9.49 3.46 9.16
CA ARG A 172 9.15 4.24 10.35
C ARG A 172 9.00 3.33 11.56
N PRO A 173 9.45 3.77 12.75
CA PRO A 173 9.26 2.99 13.97
C PRO A 173 7.76 2.82 14.25
N ALA A 174 7.37 1.60 14.61
CA ALA A 174 6.02 1.24 15.01
C ALA A 174 6.05 0.49 16.34
N ALA A 175 5.00 0.68 17.14
CA ALA A 175 4.84 0.00 18.42
C ALA A 175 3.54 -0.80 18.42
N ILE A 176 3.61 -2.05 18.91
CA ILE A 176 2.44 -2.90 19.08
C ILE A 176 1.88 -2.65 20.47
N ASN A 177 0.63 -2.24 20.54
CA ASN A 177 -0.12 -2.24 21.79
C ASN A 177 -1.08 -3.42 21.76
N VAL A 178 -0.84 -4.41 22.63
CA VAL A 178 -1.75 -5.54 22.82
C VAL A 178 -2.64 -5.21 24.02
N ALA A 179 -3.92 -4.97 23.75
CA ALA A 179 -4.94 -4.75 24.76
C ALA A 179 -5.90 -5.94 24.78
N GLU A 180 -6.23 -6.42 25.97
CA GLU A 180 -7.33 -7.36 26.17
C GLU A 180 -8.63 -6.54 26.19
N GLU A 181 -9.55 -6.83 25.27
CA GLU A 181 -10.89 -6.25 25.35
C GLU A 181 -11.63 -6.90 26.54
N PRO A 182 -12.32 -6.11 27.38
CA PRO A 182 -13.12 -6.68 28.46
C PRO A 182 -14.15 -7.62 27.84
N ARG A 183 -14.18 -8.86 28.32
CA ARG A 183 -15.13 -9.86 27.81
C ARG A 183 -16.54 -9.45 28.20
N ASP A 184 -17.42 -9.26 27.21
CA ASP A 184 -18.87 -9.22 27.42
C ASP A 184 -19.33 -10.59 27.96
N GLY A 185 -19.27 -10.78 29.28
CA GLY A 185 -19.68 -12.02 29.93
C GLY A 185 -18.80 -12.49 31.10
N GLU A 186 -17.80 -11.73 31.54
CA GLU A 186 -17.37 -11.86 32.93
C GLU A 186 -18.51 -11.34 33.80
N GLU A 187 -19.34 -12.26 34.30
CA GLU A 187 -20.16 -12.00 35.46
C GLU A 187 -19.22 -11.41 36.51
N GLU A 188 -19.33 -10.09 36.74
CA GLU A 188 -18.81 -9.51 37.96
C GLU A 188 -19.27 -10.45 39.08
N GLU A 189 -18.33 -11.00 39.83
CA GLU A 189 -18.58 -11.66 41.11
C GLU A 189 -19.08 -10.55 42.06
N GLY A 190 -20.26 -10.02 41.75
CA GLY A 190 -20.91 -8.93 42.39
C GLY A 190 -21.38 -9.46 43.74
N VAL A 191 -20.89 -8.83 44.79
CA VAL A 191 -21.23 -9.16 46.16
C VAL A 191 -22.76 -9.27 46.28
N ASN A 192 -23.26 -10.47 46.56
CA ASN A 192 -24.68 -10.74 46.77
C ASN A 192 -25.12 -10.10 48.09
N TRP A 193 -25.45 -8.82 48.03
CA TRP A 193 -25.90 -8.00 49.15
C TRP A 193 -27.22 -8.49 49.78
N ARG A 194 -27.94 -9.40 49.13
CA ARG A 194 -29.19 -9.99 49.67
C ARG A 194 -28.93 -11.14 50.65
N ASP A 195 -27.76 -11.77 50.61
CA ASP A 195 -27.38 -12.92 51.45
C ASP A 195 -26.23 -12.58 52.42
N ASN A 196 -26.15 -11.33 52.86
CA ASN A 196 -25.09 -10.89 53.75
C ASN A 196 -25.41 -11.23 55.23
N GLU A 197 -24.70 -12.21 55.79
CA GLU A 197 -24.80 -12.66 57.20
C GLU A 197 -24.55 -11.51 58.21
N PHE A 198 -23.92 -10.42 57.78
CA PHE A 198 -23.63 -9.25 58.63
C PHE A 198 -24.75 -8.20 58.66
N ILE A 199 -25.85 -8.37 57.91
CA ILE A 199 -26.98 -7.42 57.83
C ILE A 199 -28.35 -8.09 58.09
N SER A 200 -28.39 -9.15 58.92
CA SER A 200 -29.65 -9.73 59.43
C SER A 200 -30.28 -8.90 60.54
#